data_AF-A0A7K8A497-F1
#
_entry.id   AF-A0A7K8A497-F1
#
_cell.length_a   1.000
_cell.length_b   1.000
_cell.length_c   1.000
_cell.angle_alpha   90.00
_cell.angle_beta   90.00
_cell.angle_gamma   90.00
#
_symmetry.space_group_name_H-M   'P 1'
#
loop_
_entity.id
_entity.type
_entity.pdbx_description
1 polymer ?
#
loop_
_entity_poly.entity_id
_entity_poly.type
_entity_poly.pdbx_seq_one_letter_code
_entity_poly.pdbx_strand_id
1 'polypeptide(L)' 'VHTGERPYTCGTCGKSFTHSSNLHLHRRTHSAARPFRCPTCPKAFVMAAYLQRHLRTH' A
#
# COMPACT_ATOMS: atom_id res chain seq x y z
N VAL A 1 19.97 16.49 11.54
CA VAL A 1 19.43 15.34 12.31
C VAL A 1 18.17 14.86 11.59
N HIS A 2 18.11 13.60 11.15
CA HIS A 2 16.86 13.03 10.60
C HIS A 2 16.21 12.29 11.76
N THR A 3 15.24 12.90 12.42
CA THR A 3 14.70 12.37 13.71
C THR A 3 14.02 11.01 13.57
N GLY A 4 13.80 10.51 12.34
CA GLY A 4 13.29 9.16 12.10
C GLY A 4 11.95 8.88 12.78
N GLU A 5 11.28 9.92 13.29
CA GLU A 5 10.06 9.77 14.06
C GLU A 5 8.96 9.28 13.14
N ARG A 6 8.36 8.17 13.53
CA ARG A 6 7.31 7.49 12.80
C ARG A 6 6.06 7.51 13.68
N PRO A 7 5.38 8.67 13.82
CA PRO A 7 4.26 8.82 14.75
C PRO A 7 3.03 7.99 14.35
N TYR A 8 2.97 7.50 13.11
CA TYR A 8 1.83 6.76 12.60
C TYR A 8 2.05 5.25 12.70
N THR A 9 1.58 4.64 13.79
CA THR A 9 1.73 3.20 14.04
C THR A 9 0.49 2.40 13.63
N CYS A 10 0.73 1.25 13.01
CA CYS A 10 -0.31 0.29 12.68
C CYS A 10 -0.70 -0.54 13.90
N GLY A 11 -1.94 -0.38 14.39
CA GLY A 11 -2.45 -1.16 15.52
C GLY A 11 -2.53 -2.68 15.27
N THR A 12 -2.51 -3.13 14.01
CA THR A 12 -2.61 -4.57 13.66
C THR A 12 -1.26 -5.29 13.76
N CYS A 13 -0.15 -4.63 13.43
CA CYS A 13 1.16 -5.28 13.32
C CYS A 13 2.33 -4.48 13.93
N GLY A 14 2.03 -3.34 14.57
CA GLY A 14 3.04 -2.49 15.22
C GLY A 14 3.95 -1.71 14.26
N LYS A 15 3.78 -1.81 12.94
CA LYS A 15 4.62 -1.07 11.99
C LYS A 15 4.33 0.44 12.04
N SER A 16 5.38 1.22 12.25
CA SER A 16 5.30 2.68 12.27
C SER A 16 5.63 3.31 10.91
N PHE A 17 5.07 4.48 10.62
CA PHE A 17 5.27 5.24 9.38
C PHE A 17 5.45 6.73 9.69
N THR A 18 6.18 7.43 8.83
CA THR A 18 6.41 8.88 8.93
C THR A 18 5.20 9.70 8.46
N HIS A 19 4.34 9.12 7.60
CA HIS A 19 3.15 9.78 7.06
C HIS A 19 1.89 8.94 7.32
N SER A 20 0.78 9.61 7.62
CA SER A 20 -0.54 8.99 7.80
C SER A 20 -1.03 8.30 6.53
N SER A 21 -0.74 8.86 5.35
CA SER A 21 -1.06 8.26 4.04
C SER A 21 -0.39 6.90 3.85
N ASN A 22 0.87 6.77 4.28
CA ASN A 22 1.61 5.50 4.23
C ASN A 22 1.02 4.47 5.19
N LEU A 23 0.65 4.88 6.42
CA LEU A 23 -0.07 4.00 7.35
C LEU A 23 -1.42 3.56 6.78
N HIS A 24 -2.18 4.47 6.19
CA HIS A 24 -3.48 4.16 5.60
C HIS A 24 -3.36 3.18 4.42
N LEU A 25 -2.39 3.39 3.52
CA LEU A 25 -2.08 2.45 2.45
C LEU A 25 -1.66 1.09 3.02
N HIS A 26 -0.79 1.08 4.03
CA HIS A 26 -0.36 -0.14 4.69
C HIS A 26 -1.53 -0.91 5.29
N ARG A 27 -2.51 -0.25 5.91
CA ARG A 27 -3.70 -0.93 6.44
C ARG A 27 -4.47 -1.71 5.37
N ARG A 28 -4.45 -1.28 4.11
CA ARG A 28 -5.07 -2.04 3.00
C ARG A 28 -4.38 -3.35 2.71
N THR A 29 -3.10 -3.50 3.06
CA THR A 29 -2.38 -4.78 2.88
C THR A 29 -2.89 -5.85 3.85
N HIS A 30 -3.38 -5.46 5.03
CA HIS A 30 -4.01 -6.38 5.98
C HIS A 30 -5.38 -6.85 5.49
N SER A 31 -6.06 -6.03 4.69
CA SER A 31 -7.44 -6.32 4.29
C SER A 31 -7.59 -7.40 3.21
N ALA A 32 -6.49 -7.94 2.65
CA ALA A 32 -6.43 -8.84 1.47
C ALA A 32 -7.19 -8.38 0.20
N ALA A 33 -8.03 -7.34 0.31
CA ALA A 33 -8.80 -6.76 -0.74
C ALA A 33 -7.87 -6.02 -1.69
N ARG A 34 -7.64 -6.66 -2.84
CA ARG A 34 -6.98 -6.06 -4.00
C ARG A 34 -8.05 -5.80 -5.05
N PRO A 35 -8.84 -4.72 -4.91
CA PRO A 35 -9.97 -4.45 -5.81
C PRO A 35 -9.50 -4.18 -7.24
N PHE A 36 -8.24 -3.79 -7.44
CA PHE A 36 -7.70 -3.45 -8.75
C PHE A 36 -7.01 -4.67 -9.37
N ARG A 37 -7.76 -5.46 -10.12
CA ARG A 37 -7.22 -6.62 -10.87
C ARG A 37 -6.67 -6.19 -12.23
N CYS A 38 -5.57 -6.79 -12.64
CA CYS A 38 -5.04 -6.64 -13.98
C CYS A 38 -5.91 -7.43 -14.97
N PRO A 39 -6.30 -6.84 -16.12
CA PRO A 39 -7.10 -7.55 -17.13
C PRO A 39 -6.28 -8.56 -17.95
N THR A 40 -4.95 -8.42 -18.01
CA THR A 40 -4.06 -9.25 -18.84
C THR A 40 -3.33 -10.35 -18.06
N CYS A 41 -3.34 -10.31 -16.72
CA CYS A 41 -2.65 -11.30 -15.89
C CYS A 41 -3.32 -11.44 -14.51
N PRO A 42 -3.03 -12.50 -13.73
CA PRO A 42 -3.70 -12.74 -12.44
C PRO A 42 -3.25 -11.79 -11.31
N LYS A 43 -2.45 -10.75 -11.60
CA LYS A 43 -1.98 -9.80 -10.58
C LYS A 43 -3.10 -8.86 -10.16
N ALA A 44 -3.16 -8.59 -8.86
CA ALA A 44 -4.09 -7.65 -8.27
C ALA A 44 -3.37 -6.66 -7.35
N PHE A 45 -3.85 -5.43 -7.29
CA PHE A 45 -3.23 -4.31 -6.60
C PHE A 45 -4.19 -3.69 -5.59
N VAL A 46 -3.62 -3.14 -4.52
CA VAL A 46 -4.36 -2.40 -3.48
C VAL A 46 -4.71 -0.97 -3.90
N MET A 47 -4.11 -0.48 -4.99
CA MET A 47 -4.26 0.89 -5.49
C MET A 47 -4.32 0.91 -7.02
N ALA A 48 -5.18 1.78 -7.56
CA ALA A 48 -5.29 2.03 -9.00
C ALA A 48 -3.96 2.52 -9.61
N ALA A 49 -3.24 3.42 -8.92
CA ALA A 49 -1.95 3.93 -9.40
C ALA A 49 -0.90 2.82 -9.61
N TYR A 50 -0.92 1.79 -8.77
CA TYR A 50 -0.01 0.63 -8.92
C TYR A 50 -0.44 -0.27 -10.07
N LEU A 51 -1.74 -0.49 -10.26
CA LEU A 51 -2.26 -1.18 -11.44
C LEU A 51 -1.88 -0.43 -12.71
N GLN A 52 -2.12 0.89 -12.79
CA GLN A 52 -1.79 1.71 -13.95
C GLN A 52 -0.30 1.66 -14.30
N ARG A 53 0.57 1.77 -13.28
CA ARG A 53 2.02 1.61 -13.49
C ARG A 53 2.37 0.21 -14.00
N HIS A 54 1.72 -0.83 -13.48
CA HIS A 54 1.93 -2.21 -13.91
C HIS A 54 1.42 -2.46 -15.33
N LEU A 55 0.31 -1.83 -15.74
CA LEU A 55 -0.21 -1.95 -17.11
C LEU A 55 0.81 -1.50 -18.16
N ARG A 56 1.68 -0.55 -17.83
CA ARG A 56 2.79 -0.10 -18.70
C ARG A 56 3.95 -1.09 -18.82
N THR A 57 3.95 -2.16 -18.02
CA THR A 57 4.99 -3.20 -18.06
C THR A 57 4.57 -4.44 -18.84
N HIS A 58 3.31 -4.47 -19.28
CA HIS A 58 2.87 -5.37 -20.34
C HIS A 58 3.30 -4.78 -21.68
#